data_AF-A0A1J1LUJ0-F1
#
_entry.id   AF-A0A1J1LUJ0-F1
#
_cell.length_a   1.000
_cell.length_b   1.000
_cell.length_c   1.000
_cell.angle_alpha   90.00
_cell.angle_beta   90.00
_cell.angle_gamma   90.00
#
_symmetry.space_group_name_H-M   'P 1'
#
loop_
_entity.id
_entity.type
_entity.pdbx_description
1 polymer ?
#
loop_
_entity_poly.entity_id
_entity_poly.type
_entity_poly.pdbx_seq_one_letter_code
_entity_poly.pdbx_strand_id
1 'polypeptide(L)' 'MGKRTHDVRLIAVMLANNITHILTFNPSDFALTSRITVICPQQLVTVKNSDLQLDF' A
#
# COMPACT_ATOMS: atom_id res chain seq x y z
N MET A 1 14.41 -7.44 16.94
CA MET A 1 13.13 -7.95 16.41
C MET A 1 12.14 -6.79 16.37
N GLY A 2 11.80 -6.21 15.22
CA GLY A 2 11.03 -4.94 15.24
C GLY A 2 10.31 -4.56 13.96
N LYS A 3 10.98 -4.67 12.81
CA LYS A 3 10.41 -4.28 11.51
C LYS A 3 9.58 -5.41 10.88
N ARG A 4 10.21 -6.56 10.62
CA ARG A 4 9.56 -7.72 9.99
C ARG A 4 8.34 -8.26 10.74
N THR A 5 8.34 -8.20 12.08
CA THR A 5 7.20 -8.64 12.91
C THR A 5 6.03 -7.66 12.82
N HIS A 6 6.30 -6.36 12.70
CA HIS A 6 5.26 -5.36 12.46
C HIS A 6 4.61 -5.59 11.10
N ASP A 7 5.42 -5.75 10.04
CA ASP A 7 4.95 -5.93 8.67
C ASP A 7 4.07 -7.19 8.53
N VAL A 8 4.47 -8.31 9.15
CA VAL A 8 3.68 -9.56 9.13
C VAL A 8 2.35 -9.41 9.85
N ARG A 9 2.29 -8.72 10.99
CA ARG A 9 1.02 -8.48 11.69
C ARG A 9 0.09 -7.60 10.87
N LEU A 10 0.62 -6.57 10.22
CA LEU A 10 -0.16 -5.71 9.34
C LEU A 10 -0.78 -6.51 8.19
N ILE A 11 0.02 -7.35 7.52
CA ILE A 11 -0.44 -8.26 6.47
C ILE A 11 -1.53 -9.21 6.99
N ALA A 12 -1.38 -9.78 8.19
CA ALA A 12 -2.39 -10.66 8.78
C ALA A 12 -3.74 -9.95 9.01
N VAL A 13 -3.71 -8.72 9.53
CA VAL A 13 -4.92 -7.89 9.73
C VAL A 13 -5.57 -7.56 8.40
N MET A 14 -4.78 -7.21 7.38
CA MET A 14 -5.29 -6.95 6.03
C MET A 14 -6.02 -8.16 5.46
N LEU A 15 -5.41 -9.34 5.52
CA LEU A 15 -6.00 -10.59 5.01
C LEU A 15 -7.28 -10.97 5.77
N ALA A 16 -7.30 -10.81 7.10
CA ALA A 16 -8.49 -11.10 7.91
C ALA A 16 -9.68 -10.17 7.60
N ASN A 17 -9.42 -8.97 7.08
CA ASN A 17 -10.45 -7.97 6.78
C ASN A 17 -10.69 -7.76 5.27
N ASN A 18 -10.17 -8.65 4.41
CA ASN A 18 -10.25 -8.52 2.95
C ASN A 18 -9.68 -7.21 2.38
N ILE A 19 -8.71 -6.61 3.08
CA ILE A 19 -7.98 -5.44 2.59
C ILE A 19 -6.86 -5.96 1.68
N THR A 20 -6.98 -5.67 0.39
CA THR A 20 -6.06 -6.20 -0.62
C THR A 20 -5.04 -5.18 -1.11
N HIS A 21 -5.12 -3.92 -0.69
CA HIS A 21 -4.23 -2.86 -1.14
C HIS A 21 -3.55 -2.17 0.04
N ILE A 22 -2.24 -1.99 -0.05
CA ILE A 22 -1.46 -1.18 0.90
C ILE A 22 -0.76 -0.07 0.15
N LEU A 23 -0.97 1.17 0.62
CA LEU A 23 -0.21 2.33 0.18
C LEU A 23 1.02 2.47 1.07
N THR A 24 2.22 2.45 0.48
CA THR A 24 3.44 2.54 1.29
C THR A 24 4.66 3.08 0.54
N PHE A 25 5.58 3.70 1.27
CA PHE A 25 6.87 4.19 0.76
C PHE A 25 7.98 3.13 0.79
N ASN A 26 7.73 1.94 1.36
CA ASN A 26 8.68 0.84 1.47
C ASN A 26 8.15 -0.45 0.81
N PRO A 27 7.87 -0.44 -0.50
CA PRO A 27 7.19 -1.55 -1.19
C PRO A 27 7.91 -2.91 -1.04
N SER A 28 9.25 -2.88 -0.98
CA SER A 28 10.08 -4.07 -0.82
C SER A 28 9.81 -4.86 0.46
N ASP A 29 9.34 -4.19 1.52
CA ASP A 29 9.02 -4.85 2.80
C ASP A 29 7.76 -5.73 2.70
N PHE A 30 6.95 -5.56 1.65
CA PHE A 30 5.67 -6.25 1.44
C PHE A 30 5.62 -7.13 0.18
N ALA A 31 6.70 -7.18 -0.61
CA ALA A 31 6.75 -7.80 -1.94
C ALA A 31 6.50 -9.32 -1.97
N LEU A 32 6.55 -10.01 -0.84
CA LEU A 32 6.41 -11.47 -0.76
C LEU A 32 4.95 -11.96 -0.70
N THR A 33 3.97 -11.05 -0.64
CA THR A 33 2.57 -11.44 -0.41
C THR A 33 1.74 -11.33 -1.68
N SER A 34 1.52 -12.45 -2.38
CA SER A 34 0.77 -12.49 -3.65
C SER A 34 -0.71 -12.08 -3.55
N ARG A 35 -1.26 -11.97 -2.34
CA ARG A 35 -2.65 -11.57 -2.07
C ARG A 35 -2.82 -10.08 -1.80
N ILE A 36 -1.73 -9.32 -1.72
CA ILE A 36 -1.75 -7.89 -1.38
C ILE A 36 -1.05 -7.09 -2.48
N THR A 37 -1.80 -6.18 -3.08
CA THR A 37 -1.32 -5.19 -4.03
C THR A 37 -0.61 -4.07 -3.28
N VAL A 38 0.68 -3.93 -3.52
CA VAL A 38 1.49 -2.85 -2.95
C VAL A 38 1.49 -1.67 -3.90
N ILE A 39 1.01 -0.52 -3.41
CA ILE A 39 0.96 0.74 -4.15
C ILE A 39 2.00 1.69 -3.58
N CYS A 40 2.87 2.22 -4.44
CA CYS A 40 3.77 3.30 -4.10
C CYS A 40 3.06 4.64 -4.31
N PRO A 41 3.08 5.59 -3.35
CA PRO A 41 2.44 6.90 -3.50
C PRO A 41 2.79 7.64 -4.79
N GLN A 42 4.02 7.50 -5.28
CA GLN A 42 4.48 8.09 -6.54
C GLN A 42 3.68 7.62 -7.76
N GLN A 43 3.11 6.41 -7.72
CA GLN A 43 2.25 5.88 -8.79
C GLN A 43 0.90 6.60 -8.85
N LEU A 44 0.42 7.17 -7.74
CA LEU A 44 -0.87 7.85 -7.67
C LEU A 44 -0.79 9.32 -8.11
N VAL A 45 0.36 9.98 -7.90
CA VAL A 45 0.56 11.40 -8.26
C VAL A 45 0.47 11.60 -9.78
N THR A 46 0.85 10.61 -10.57
CA THR A 46 0.71 10.65 -12.04
C THR A 46 -0.75 10.62 -12.51
N VAL A 47 -1.64 9.95 -11.77
CA VAL A 47 -3.05 9.79 -12.16
C VAL A 47 -3.88 11.04 -11.85
N LYS A 48 -3.49 11.86 -10.86
CA LYS A 48 -4.31 12.99 -10.40
C LYS A 48 -4.14 14.30 -11.17
N ASN A 49 -3.12 14.44 -12.02
CA ASN A 49 -2.82 15.72 -12.67
C ASN A 49 -3.65 16.00 -13.95
N SER A 50 -4.40 15.03 -14.48
CA SER A 50 -5.32 15.25 -15.61
C SER A 50 -6.78 15.40 -15.19
N ASP A 51 -7.17 14.96 -13.98
CA ASP A 51 -8.58 14.72 -13.64
C ASP A 51 -9.09 15.53 -12.44
N LEU A 52 -8.27 16.40 -11.83
CA LEU A 52 -8.67 17.22 -10.69
C LEU A 52 -8.34 18.69 -10.89
N GLN A 53 -9.16 19.37 -11.71
CA GLN A 53 -9.46 20.77 -11.46
C GLN A 53 -10.37 20.82 -10.24
N LEU A 54 -9.78 20.93 -9.05
CA LEU A 54 -10.49 21.30 -7.84
C LEU A 54 -10.37 22.81 -7.70
N ASP A 55 -11.44 23.51 -8.10
CA ASP A 55 -11.64 24.91 -7.75
C ASP A 55 -11.82 24.99 -6.22
N PHE A 56 -10.88 25.65 -5.55
CA PHE A 56 -11.06 26.20 -4.21
C PHE A 56 -11.51 27.65 -4.31
#